data_AF-A0AAU3VLL0-F1
#
_entry.id   AF-A0AAU3VLL0-F1
#
_cell.length_a   1.000
_cell.length_b   1.000
_cell.length_c   1.000
_cell.angle_alpha   90.00
_cell.angle_beta   90.00
_cell.angle_gamma   90.00
#
_symmetry.space_group_name_H-M   'P 1'
#
loop_
_entity.id
_entity.type
_entity.pdbx_description
1 polymer ?
#
loop_
_entity_poly.entity_id
_entity_poly.type
_entity_poly.pdbx_seq_one_letter_code
_entity_poly.pdbx_strand_id
1 'polypeptide(L)'
;MTTYVLTGPDGRPYRSAVPGALGGHRRGRLYGRLDCPAAQKAIARGGYVRERVFFADEATAVAAGYRPCARCLPGRYRQWKATPTERNAMTHPDAPAAAPASPLVTPEGLAVLDGVPAPPPHTGAELTALLGLLGDARPRVGAVAVGHSRDAASRAAAGAFAAAWRASGGTVVAVVDWPERAASWLRAAGRLTAPAPDAWVVAAAPAGWAQLARRLRHSTPWDPARTYGFASLGDARVVAAAGAETLQGLRGATADGGTWCVDRGRVTAAAPGKGGAR
;
A
#
# COMPACT_ATOMS: atom_id res chain seq x y z
N MET A 1 -12.53 -37.67 37.87
CA MET A 1 -13.09 -36.60 37.02
C MET A 1 -12.02 -36.12 36.06
N THR A 2 -12.29 -36.08 34.75
CA THR A 2 -11.37 -35.53 33.77
C THR A 2 -11.31 -34.02 33.93
N THR A 3 -10.12 -33.46 34.11
CA THR A 3 -9.93 -32.01 34.23
C THR A 3 -9.32 -31.47 32.95
N TYR A 4 -9.94 -30.45 32.37
CA TYR A 4 -9.48 -29.74 31.19
C TYR A 4 -8.75 -28.45 31.58
N VAL A 5 -7.78 -28.02 30.76
CA VAL A 5 -7.12 -26.73 30.90
C VAL A 5 -7.62 -25.80 29.81
N LEU A 6 -8.35 -24.77 30.20
CA LEU A 6 -8.90 -23.74 29.31
C LEU A 6 -8.18 -22.42 29.53
N THR A 7 -8.25 -21.52 28.56
CA THR A 7 -7.75 -20.15 28.67
C THR A 7 -8.91 -19.23 28.99
N GLY A 8 -8.81 -18.49 30.09
CA GLY A 8 -9.79 -17.52 30.54
C GLY A 8 -9.74 -16.21 29.73
N PRO A 9 -10.70 -15.29 29.97
CA PRO A 9 -10.78 -14.02 29.26
C PRO A 9 -9.58 -13.09 29.53
N ASP A 10 -8.85 -13.32 30.62
CA ASP A 10 -7.59 -12.65 30.97
C ASP A 10 -6.35 -13.25 30.26
N GLY A 11 -6.55 -14.30 29.45
CA GLY A 11 -5.49 -15.04 28.78
C GLY A 11 -4.75 -16.04 29.68
N ARG A 12 -5.18 -16.24 30.93
CA ARG A 12 -4.53 -17.19 31.86
C ARG A 12 -5.18 -18.57 31.80
N PRO A 13 -4.40 -19.65 31.98
CA PRO A 13 -4.96 -20.99 32.03
C PRO A 13 -5.72 -21.23 33.34
N TYR A 14 -6.87 -21.90 33.28
CA TYR A 14 -7.62 -22.36 34.44
C TYR A 14 -8.12 -23.81 34.23
N ARG A 15 -8.37 -24.51 35.34
CA ARG A 15 -8.90 -25.88 35.34
C ARG A 15 -10.42 -25.84 35.21
N SER A 16 -10.97 -26.68 34.34
CA SER A 16 -12.39 -26.80 34.08
C SER A 16 -12.83 -28.27 34.13
N ALA A 17 -14.02 -28.53 34.65
CA ALA A 17 -14.67 -29.84 34.55
C ALA A 17 -15.31 -30.06 33.17
N VAL A 18 -15.55 -28.99 32.42
CA VAL A 18 -16.16 -29.00 31.08
C VAL A 18 -15.10 -28.71 30.01
N PRO A 19 -15.05 -29.46 28.89
CA PRO A 19 -14.13 -29.16 27.80
C PRO A 19 -14.48 -27.84 27.10
N GLY A 20 -13.49 -27.21 26.46
CA GLY A 20 -13.71 -25.99 25.70
C GLY A 20 -14.40 -26.25 24.37
N ALA A 21 -15.28 -25.34 23.93
CA ALA A 21 -15.97 -25.42 22.64
C ALA A 21 -15.07 -25.02 21.45
N LEU A 22 -14.00 -24.25 21.71
CA LEU A 22 -13.11 -23.72 20.68
C LEU A 22 -11.65 -24.07 20.99
N GLY A 23 -10.86 -24.24 19.92
CA GLY A 23 -9.42 -24.42 19.97
C GLY A 23 -8.69 -23.21 19.44
N GLY A 24 -7.43 -23.02 19.82
CA GLY A 24 -6.62 -21.92 19.32
C GLY A 24 -5.13 -22.22 19.31
N HIS A 25 -4.38 -21.29 18.74
CA HIS A 25 -2.92 -21.33 18.68
C HIS A 25 -2.37 -20.10 19.40
N ARG A 26 -1.63 -20.33 20.50
CA ARG A 26 -1.15 -19.30 21.42
C ARG A 26 -0.28 -18.25 20.74
N ARG A 27 0.79 -18.67 20.04
CA ARG A 27 1.70 -17.75 19.33
C ARG A 27 1.02 -16.96 18.22
N GLY A 28 0.12 -17.61 17.49
CA GLY A 28 -0.60 -17.01 16.36
C GLY A 28 -1.81 -16.18 16.79
N ARG A 29 -2.12 -16.15 18.10
CA ARG A 29 -3.26 -15.48 18.71
C ARG A 29 -4.55 -15.67 17.91
N LEU A 30 -4.86 -16.91 17.52
CA LEU A 30 -6.07 -17.23 16.75
C LEU A 30 -6.88 -18.34 17.41
N TYR A 31 -8.20 -18.26 17.32
CA TYR A 31 -9.14 -19.29 17.74
C TYR A 31 -9.96 -19.81 16.56
N GLY A 32 -10.52 -21.01 16.68
CA GLY A 32 -11.30 -21.65 15.65
C GLY A 32 -12.00 -22.90 16.18
N ARG A 33 -12.73 -23.57 15.30
CA ARG A 33 -13.38 -24.84 15.64
C ARG A 33 -12.34 -25.92 15.93
N LEU A 34 -12.72 -26.89 16.76
CA LEU A 34 -11.87 -28.04 17.12
C LEU A 34 -11.53 -28.94 15.91
N ASP A 35 -12.38 -28.93 14.88
CA ASP A 35 -12.24 -29.67 13.62
C ASP A 35 -11.53 -28.89 12.51
N CYS A 36 -10.84 -27.78 12.83
CA CYS A 36 -10.20 -26.93 11.83
C CYS A 36 -9.19 -27.73 10.98
N PRO A 37 -9.35 -27.80 9.63
CA PRO A 37 -8.45 -28.58 8.77
C PRO A 37 -6.99 -28.13 8.85
N ALA A 38 -6.76 -26.84 9.06
CA ALA A 38 -5.41 -26.29 9.23
C ALA A 38 -4.77 -26.75 10.54
N ALA A 39 -5.55 -26.83 11.63
CA ALA A 39 -5.07 -27.33 12.91
C ALA A 39 -4.79 -28.84 12.85
N GLN A 40 -5.68 -29.63 12.26
CA GLN A 40 -5.46 -31.08 12.07
C GLN A 40 -4.20 -31.37 11.26
N LYS A 41 -3.99 -30.65 10.14
CA LYS A 41 -2.79 -30.77 9.32
C LYS A 41 -1.52 -30.39 10.09
N ALA A 42 -1.58 -29.39 10.97
CA ALA A 42 -0.45 -28.97 11.78
C ALA A 42 -0.15 -29.95 12.93
N ILE A 43 -1.18 -30.56 13.51
CA ILE A 43 -1.05 -31.62 14.52
C ILE A 43 -0.39 -32.86 13.92
N ALA A 44 -0.83 -33.28 12.72
CA ALA A 44 -0.24 -34.41 12.00
C ALA A 44 1.26 -34.23 11.70
N ARG A 45 1.75 -32.98 11.66
CA ARG A 45 3.15 -32.62 11.45
C ARG A 45 3.95 -32.41 12.75
N GLY A 46 3.34 -32.63 13.92
CA GLY A 46 3.99 -32.56 15.23
C GLY A 46 4.25 -31.16 15.81
N GLY A 47 4.13 -30.08 15.01
CA GLY A 47 4.50 -28.72 15.45
C GLY A 47 3.45 -27.96 16.28
N TYR A 48 2.21 -28.45 16.37
CA TYR A 48 1.07 -27.66 16.86
C TYR A 48 0.67 -27.89 18.32
N VAL A 49 1.11 -29.00 18.94
CA VAL A 49 0.54 -29.47 20.21
C VAL A 49 0.91 -28.56 21.40
N ARG A 50 2.16 -28.06 21.46
CA ARG A 50 2.66 -27.24 22.58
C ARG A 50 2.00 -25.86 22.67
N GLU A 51 1.54 -25.34 21.53
CA GLU A 51 0.94 -24.01 21.42
C GLU A 51 -0.58 -24.05 21.34
N ARG A 52 -1.19 -25.23 21.48
CA ARG A 52 -2.63 -25.41 21.47
C ARG A 52 -3.23 -24.89 22.77
N VAL A 53 -4.27 -24.08 22.63
CA VAL A 53 -5.10 -23.57 23.75
C VAL A 53 -6.57 -23.87 23.46
N PHE A 54 -7.40 -23.82 24.48
CA PHE A 54 -8.83 -24.08 24.37
C PHE A 54 -9.61 -23.01 25.11
N PHE A 55 -10.80 -22.67 24.61
CA PHE A 55 -11.66 -21.65 25.18
C PHE A 55 -13.04 -22.23 25.44
N ALA A 56 -13.69 -21.77 26.51
CA ALA A 56 -15.07 -22.15 26.81
C ALA A 56 -16.00 -21.76 25.65
N ASP A 57 -15.86 -20.52 25.15
CA ASP A 57 -16.68 -19.96 24.08
C ASP A 57 -15.93 -18.88 23.28
N GLU A 58 -16.61 -18.30 22.28
CA GLU A 58 -16.06 -17.25 21.42
C GLU A 58 -15.78 -15.95 22.17
N ALA A 59 -16.66 -15.57 23.11
CA ALA A 59 -16.51 -14.34 23.88
C ALA A 59 -15.23 -14.37 24.73
N THR A 60 -14.95 -15.51 25.36
CA THR A 60 -13.74 -15.77 26.13
C THR A 60 -12.49 -15.67 25.26
N ALA A 61 -12.52 -16.26 24.06
CA ALA A 61 -11.39 -16.21 23.12
C ALA A 61 -11.08 -14.78 22.65
N VAL A 62 -12.12 -13.99 22.37
CA VAL A 62 -11.99 -12.58 21.96
C VAL A 62 -11.45 -11.73 23.10
N ALA A 63 -11.99 -11.88 24.32
CA ALA A 63 -11.51 -11.19 25.52
C ALA A 63 -10.03 -11.51 25.81
N ALA A 64 -9.64 -12.78 25.68
CA ALA A 64 -8.25 -13.24 25.82
C ALA A 64 -7.30 -12.74 24.70
N GLY A 65 -7.84 -12.04 23.72
CA GLY A 65 -7.11 -11.36 22.68
C GLY A 65 -6.83 -12.18 21.43
N TYR A 66 -7.61 -13.24 21.18
CA TYR A 66 -7.45 -14.11 20.01
C TYR A 66 -8.38 -13.68 18.88
N ARG A 67 -7.89 -13.73 17.64
CA ARG A 67 -8.67 -13.45 16.43
C ARG A 67 -9.34 -14.71 15.87
N PRO A 68 -10.44 -14.59 15.10
CA PRO A 68 -11.04 -15.74 14.45
C PRO A 68 -10.11 -16.33 13.37
N CYS A 69 -10.13 -17.65 13.22
CA CYS A 69 -9.37 -18.34 12.19
C CYS A 69 -10.00 -18.13 10.81
N ALA A 70 -9.22 -17.58 9.86
CA ALA A 70 -9.66 -17.33 8.49
C ALA A 70 -10.12 -18.59 7.73
N ARG A 71 -9.65 -19.78 8.13
CA ARG A 71 -9.96 -21.03 7.43
C ARG A 71 -11.29 -21.64 7.87
N CYS A 72 -11.50 -21.81 9.17
CA CYS A 72 -12.74 -22.41 9.67
C CYS A 72 -13.83 -21.37 9.97
N LEU A 73 -13.48 -20.12 10.30
CA LEU A 73 -14.45 -19.06 10.64
C LEU A 73 -14.32 -17.83 9.71
N PRO A 74 -14.52 -17.98 8.38
CA PRO A 74 -14.27 -16.91 7.41
C PRO A 74 -15.19 -15.70 7.57
N GLY A 75 -16.44 -15.88 8.01
CA GLY A 75 -17.37 -14.78 8.30
C GLY A 75 -16.92 -13.93 9.48
N ARG A 76 -16.66 -14.57 10.63
CA ARG A 76 -16.13 -13.93 11.84
C ARG A 76 -14.78 -13.25 11.58
N TYR A 77 -13.89 -13.89 10.82
CA TYR A 77 -12.60 -13.30 10.44
C TYR A 77 -12.76 -12.03 9.61
N ARG A 78 -13.70 -12.00 8.65
CA ARG A 78 -13.99 -10.79 7.87
C ARG A 78 -14.49 -9.65 8.75
N GLN A 79 -15.39 -9.94 9.70
CA GLN A 79 -15.88 -8.96 10.67
C GLN A 79 -14.75 -8.45 11.57
N TRP A 80 -13.93 -9.34 12.15
CA TRP A 80 -12.77 -8.97 12.95
C TRP A 80 -11.78 -8.08 12.19
N LYS A 81 -11.56 -8.35 10.90
CA LYS A 81 -10.68 -7.52 10.04
C LYS A 81 -11.28 -6.14 9.75
N ALA A 82 -12.61 -6.02 9.73
CA ALA A 82 -13.32 -4.77 9.51
C ALA A 82 -13.40 -3.88 10.76
N THR A 83 -13.10 -4.42 11.94
CA THR A 83 -13.14 -3.69 13.21
C THR A 83 -11.72 -3.41 13.73
N PRO A 84 -11.23 -2.15 13.67
CA PRO A 84 -9.97 -1.79 14.32
C PRO A 84 -10.08 -2.04 15.83
N THR A 85 -9.21 -2.88 16.39
CA THR A 85 -9.07 -3.06 17.85
C THR A 85 -7.74 -2.43 18.28
N GLU A 86 -7.68 -1.81 19.45
CA GLU A 86 -6.48 -1.18 20.04
C GLU A 86 -5.21 -2.08 20.01
N ARG A 87 -5.38 -3.40 20.10
CA ARG A 87 -4.29 -4.38 20.03
C ARG A 87 -3.69 -4.58 18.62
N ASN A 88 -4.45 -4.27 17.56
CA ASN A 88 -3.92 -4.22 16.19
C ASN A 88 -3.08 -2.94 15.96
N ALA A 89 -3.30 -1.87 16.74
CA ALA A 89 -2.52 -0.63 16.68
C ALA A 89 -1.15 -0.76 17.38
N MET A 90 -1.08 -1.48 18.51
CA MET A 90 0.16 -1.65 19.27
C MET A 90 1.26 -2.48 18.58
N THR A 91 0.98 -3.18 17.47
CA THR A 91 2.01 -3.94 16.73
C THR A 91 2.76 -3.04 15.73
N HIS A 92 2.35 -1.78 15.55
CA HIS A 92 2.98 -0.79 14.66
C HIS A 92 2.86 0.62 15.27
N PRO A 93 3.81 1.05 16.11
CA PRO A 93 3.71 2.31 16.86
C PRO A 93 3.73 3.59 16.01
N ASP A 94 4.06 3.52 14.72
CA ASP A 94 4.13 4.66 13.80
C ASP A 94 3.07 4.66 12.68
N ALA A 95 1.94 3.95 12.83
CA ALA A 95 0.91 3.94 11.78
C ALA A 95 0.03 5.22 11.84
N PRO A 96 0.04 6.10 10.80
CA PRO A 96 -0.81 7.29 10.78
C PRO A 96 -2.28 6.92 10.58
N ALA A 97 -3.15 7.87 10.95
CA ALA A 97 -4.61 7.78 10.98
C ALA A 97 -5.22 6.91 9.88
N ALA A 98 -6.03 5.93 10.31
CA ALA A 98 -6.95 5.08 9.55
C ALA A 98 -6.80 5.12 8.02
N ALA A 99 -5.87 4.32 7.49
CA ALA A 99 -5.87 4.00 6.07
C ALA A 99 -7.22 3.36 5.66
N PRO A 100 -7.74 3.65 4.46
CA PRO A 100 -9.01 3.09 4.00
C PRO A 100 -8.98 1.55 4.04
N ALA A 101 -10.09 0.94 4.45
CA ALA A 101 -10.20 -0.50 4.74
C ALA A 101 -9.85 -1.45 3.57
N SER A 102 -9.71 -0.91 2.34
CA SER A 102 -9.24 -1.64 1.16
C SER A 102 -8.07 -0.89 0.49
N PRO A 103 -7.02 -1.60 0.04
CA PRO A 103 -5.96 -1.00 -0.78
C PRO A 103 -6.38 -0.71 -2.22
N LEU A 104 -7.61 -1.08 -2.63
CA LEU A 104 -8.11 -0.87 -3.98
C LEU A 104 -9.09 0.30 -4.02
N VAL A 105 -9.02 1.11 -5.08
CA VAL A 105 -10.09 2.05 -5.47
C VAL A 105 -11.30 1.24 -5.88
N THR A 106 -12.47 1.60 -5.34
CA THR A 106 -13.73 0.97 -5.75
C THR A 106 -14.07 1.35 -7.19
N PRO A 107 -14.93 0.60 -7.89
CA PRO A 107 -15.41 0.99 -9.21
C PRO A 107 -16.00 2.41 -9.24
N GLU A 108 -16.77 2.80 -8.22
CA GLU A 108 -17.35 4.14 -8.11
C GLU A 108 -16.27 5.21 -7.92
N GLY A 109 -15.22 4.91 -7.15
CA GLY A 109 -14.09 5.82 -6.99
C GLY A 109 -13.26 5.99 -8.27
N LEU A 110 -13.21 4.95 -9.12
CA LEU A 110 -12.56 5.05 -10.43
C LEU A 110 -13.39 5.83 -11.45
N ALA A 111 -14.72 5.82 -11.35
CA ALA A 111 -15.60 6.56 -12.26
C ALA A 111 -15.36 8.09 -12.21
N VAL A 112 -14.76 8.61 -11.13
CA VAL A 112 -14.30 10.01 -11.04
C VAL A 112 -13.27 10.35 -12.12
N LEU A 113 -12.57 9.34 -12.65
CA LEU A 113 -11.59 9.49 -13.72
C LEU A 113 -12.20 9.40 -15.12
N ASP A 114 -13.51 9.22 -15.24
CA ASP A 114 -14.17 9.21 -16.55
C ASP A 114 -13.95 10.56 -17.26
N GLY A 115 -13.52 10.48 -18.52
CA GLY A 115 -13.16 11.66 -19.32
C GLY A 115 -11.82 12.30 -18.95
N VAL A 116 -11.02 11.72 -18.05
CA VAL A 116 -9.59 12.08 -17.97
C VAL A 116 -8.88 11.49 -19.20
N PRO A 117 -8.17 12.29 -20.02
CA PRO A 117 -7.52 11.78 -21.21
C PRO A 117 -6.41 10.78 -20.84
N ALA A 118 -6.15 9.85 -21.75
CA ALA A 118 -4.95 9.02 -21.67
C ALA A 118 -3.69 9.93 -21.73
N PRO A 119 -2.56 9.49 -21.15
CA PRO A 119 -1.33 10.29 -21.16
C PRO A 119 -0.94 10.69 -22.59
N PRO A 120 -0.76 11.99 -22.86
CA PRO A 120 -0.17 12.42 -24.12
C PRO A 120 1.33 12.08 -24.12
N PRO A 121 1.99 12.06 -25.29
CA PRO A 121 3.45 12.03 -25.35
C PRO A 121 4.05 13.16 -24.52
N HIS A 122 5.08 12.84 -23.73
CA HIS A 122 5.79 13.85 -22.95
C HIS A 122 6.44 14.90 -23.85
N THR A 123 6.57 16.12 -23.34
CA THR A 123 7.30 17.19 -24.03
C THR A 123 8.72 17.31 -23.51
N GLY A 124 9.61 17.96 -24.28
CA GLY A 124 10.95 18.30 -23.81
C GLY A 124 10.94 19.26 -22.62
N ALA A 125 9.99 20.21 -22.60
CA ALA A 125 9.82 21.17 -21.50
C ALA A 125 9.41 20.47 -20.20
N GLU A 126 8.46 19.54 -20.27
CA GLU A 126 8.02 18.71 -19.14
C GLU A 126 9.17 17.86 -18.58
N LEU A 127 9.92 17.17 -19.45
CA LEU A 127 11.06 16.37 -19.02
C LEU A 127 12.14 17.23 -18.36
N THR A 128 12.41 18.41 -18.90
CA THR A 128 13.38 19.36 -18.36
C THR A 128 12.96 19.86 -16.97
N ALA A 129 11.70 20.27 -16.82
CA ALA A 129 11.15 20.71 -15.54
C ALA A 129 11.16 19.59 -14.48
N LEU A 130 10.86 18.35 -14.89
CA LEU A 130 10.89 17.20 -14.00
C LEU A 130 12.30 16.90 -13.50
N LEU A 131 13.30 16.93 -14.39
CA LEU A 131 14.71 16.76 -14.02
C LEU A 131 15.17 17.88 -13.08
N GLY A 132 14.75 19.13 -13.33
CA GLY A 132 15.00 20.26 -12.43
C GLY A 132 14.44 20.04 -11.02
N LEU A 133 13.18 19.60 -10.92
CA LEU A 133 12.53 19.28 -9.64
C LEU A 133 13.29 18.22 -8.82
N LEU A 134 13.88 17.23 -9.48
CA LEU A 134 14.72 16.24 -8.81
C LEU A 134 16.12 16.79 -8.46
N GLY A 135 16.70 17.64 -9.29
CA GLY A 135 17.98 18.31 -9.01
C GLY A 135 17.93 19.26 -7.80
N ASP A 136 16.81 19.95 -7.65
CA ASP A 136 16.56 20.89 -6.55
C ASP A 136 16.11 20.22 -5.26
N ALA A 137 15.80 18.91 -5.32
CA ALA A 137 15.35 18.14 -4.18
C ALA A 137 16.35 18.16 -3.02
N ARG A 138 15.81 18.26 -1.81
CA ARG A 138 16.56 18.15 -0.55
C ARG A 138 15.87 17.13 0.36
N PRO A 139 16.59 16.10 0.87
CA PRO A 139 17.99 15.76 0.58
C PRO A 139 18.25 15.43 -0.90
N ARG A 140 19.51 15.49 -1.33
CA ARG A 140 19.88 15.28 -2.74
C ARG A 140 19.46 13.89 -3.19
N VAL A 141 18.79 13.81 -4.33
CA VAL A 141 18.37 12.55 -4.97
C VAL A 141 19.49 12.03 -5.85
N GLY A 142 20.00 10.83 -5.57
CA GLY A 142 21.01 10.14 -6.39
C GLY A 142 20.46 8.90 -7.09
N ALA A 143 19.65 8.11 -6.39
CA ALA A 143 19.05 6.87 -6.87
C ALA A 143 17.53 6.98 -7.04
N VAL A 144 16.99 6.61 -8.20
CA VAL A 144 15.55 6.66 -8.50
C VAL A 144 15.01 5.32 -8.95
N ALA A 145 13.77 5.01 -8.57
CA ALA A 145 12.98 3.96 -9.21
C ALA A 145 11.92 4.58 -10.13
N VAL A 146 11.83 4.09 -11.36
CA VAL A 146 10.90 4.59 -12.37
C VAL A 146 9.73 3.62 -12.52
N GLY A 147 8.51 4.12 -12.40
CA GLY A 147 7.29 3.37 -12.57
C GLY A 147 6.49 3.87 -13.78
N HIS A 148 5.86 2.97 -14.53
CA HIS A 148 5.01 3.39 -15.65
C HIS A 148 3.86 2.44 -15.98
N SER A 149 2.80 3.00 -16.59
CA SER A 149 1.78 2.19 -17.26
C SER A 149 2.29 1.64 -18.60
N ARG A 150 1.56 0.67 -19.15
CA ARG A 150 1.97 -0.05 -20.37
C ARG A 150 1.65 0.67 -21.68
N ASP A 151 0.91 1.77 -21.66
CA ASP A 151 0.66 2.57 -22.87
C ASP A 151 1.96 3.17 -23.44
N ALA A 152 1.92 3.51 -24.72
CA ALA A 152 3.10 3.94 -25.46
C ALA A 152 3.68 5.26 -24.92
N ALA A 153 2.83 6.22 -24.57
CA ALA A 153 3.24 7.52 -24.08
C ALA A 153 3.97 7.41 -22.73
N SER A 154 3.40 6.65 -21.80
CA SER A 154 3.98 6.41 -20.47
C SER A 154 5.30 5.64 -20.53
N ARG A 155 5.38 4.62 -21.40
CA ARG A 155 6.64 3.89 -21.63
C ARG A 155 7.72 4.80 -22.23
N ALA A 156 7.36 5.65 -23.20
CA ALA A 156 8.29 6.59 -23.82
C ALA A 156 8.79 7.65 -22.82
N ALA A 157 7.90 8.20 -22.00
CA ALA A 157 8.23 9.16 -20.95
C ALA A 157 9.17 8.56 -19.88
N ALA A 158 8.86 7.35 -19.39
CA ALA A 158 9.71 6.64 -18.45
C ALA A 158 11.10 6.33 -19.03
N GLY A 159 11.17 5.91 -20.30
CA GLY A 159 12.42 5.66 -21.01
C GLY A 159 13.26 6.93 -21.17
N ALA A 160 12.64 8.03 -21.61
CA ALA A 160 13.30 9.31 -21.79
C ALA A 160 13.86 9.86 -20.47
N PHE A 161 13.07 9.81 -19.39
CA PHE A 161 13.54 10.19 -18.06
C PHE A 161 14.71 9.31 -17.59
N ALA A 162 14.57 7.98 -17.70
CA ALA A 162 15.61 7.06 -17.24
C ALA A 162 16.91 7.21 -18.03
N ALA A 163 16.86 7.59 -19.31
CA ALA A 163 18.03 7.90 -20.12
C ALA A 163 18.68 9.22 -19.67
N ALA A 164 17.88 10.28 -19.54
CA ALA A 164 18.36 11.60 -19.14
C ALA A 164 18.96 11.62 -17.72
N TRP A 165 18.33 10.92 -16.77
CA TRP A 165 18.84 10.80 -15.39
C TRP A 165 20.19 10.08 -15.33
N ARG A 166 20.38 9.02 -16.14
CA ARG A 166 21.69 8.35 -16.22
C ARG A 166 22.75 9.25 -16.85
N ALA A 167 22.38 10.00 -17.89
CA ALA A 167 23.29 10.93 -18.55
C ALA A 167 23.73 12.08 -17.62
N SER A 168 22.91 12.47 -16.64
CA SER A 168 23.27 13.45 -15.60
C SER A 168 24.06 12.85 -14.42
N GLY A 169 24.43 11.56 -14.48
CA GLY A 169 25.17 10.85 -13.44
C GLY A 169 24.31 10.25 -12.33
N GLY A 170 22.98 10.30 -12.47
CA GLY A 170 22.03 9.68 -11.55
C GLY A 170 21.89 8.17 -11.76
N THR A 171 21.52 7.45 -10.71
CA THR A 171 21.30 6.00 -10.75
C THR A 171 19.83 5.67 -10.90
N VAL A 172 19.47 4.78 -11.84
CA VAL A 172 18.12 4.21 -11.95
C VAL A 172 18.16 2.78 -11.42
N VAL A 173 17.65 2.57 -10.21
CA VAL A 173 17.73 1.27 -9.51
C VAL A 173 16.67 0.27 -9.94
N ALA A 174 15.56 0.76 -10.53
CA ALA A 174 14.52 -0.08 -11.11
C ALA A 174 13.72 0.68 -12.17
N VAL A 175 13.22 -0.06 -13.15
CA VAL A 175 12.14 0.35 -14.05
C VAL A 175 11.04 -0.70 -13.96
N VAL A 176 9.82 -0.29 -13.57
CA VAL A 176 8.71 -1.19 -13.26
C VAL A 176 7.46 -0.77 -14.03
N ASP A 177 6.92 -1.69 -14.82
CA ASP A 177 5.65 -1.51 -15.49
C ASP A 177 4.47 -2.10 -14.70
N TRP A 178 3.27 -1.60 -14.98
CA TRP A 178 2.00 -2.22 -14.58
C TRP A 178 0.91 -2.05 -15.66
N PRO A 179 -0.07 -2.97 -15.74
CA PRO A 179 -1.23 -2.80 -16.59
C PRO A 179 -2.24 -1.82 -15.96
N GLU A 180 -3.13 -1.23 -16.78
CA GLU A 180 -4.22 -0.38 -16.30
C GLU A 180 -5.24 -1.11 -15.42
N ARG A 181 -5.38 -2.42 -15.65
CA ARG A 181 -6.24 -3.29 -14.85
C ARG A 181 -5.42 -4.49 -14.38
N ALA A 182 -5.35 -4.67 -13.07
CA ALA A 182 -4.65 -5.78 -12.45
C ALA A 182 -5.53 -6.46 -11.41
N ALA A 183 -5.50 -7.79 -11.36
CA ALA A 183 -6.08 -8.55 -10.25
C ALA A 183 -5.31 -8.33 -8.92
N SER A 184 -4.05 -7.89 -9.01
CA SER A 184 -3.22 -7.56 -7.87
C SER A 184 -2.14 -6.53 -8.22
N TRP A 185 -2.03 -5.51 -7.37
CA TRP A 185 -1.04 -4.42 -7.49
C TRP A 185 0.20 -4.65 -6.62
N LEU A 186 0.22 -5.69 -5.78
CA LEU A 186 1.29 -5.91 -4.79
C LEU A 186 2.66 -6.13 -5.44
N ARG A 187 2.71 -6.87 -6.55
CA ARG A 187 3.97 -7.18 -7.23
C ARG A 187 4.61 -5.89 -7.77
N ALA A 188 3.84 -5.04 -8.43
CA ALA A 188 4.32 -3.77 -8.94
C ALA A 188 4.78 -2.86 -7.79
N ALA A 189 3.96 -2.74 -6.73
CA ALA A 189 4.29 -1.96 -5.54
C ALA A 189 5.59 -2.44 -4.86
N GLY A 190 5.74 -3.75 -4.68
CA GLY A 190 6.94 -4.36 -4.09
C GLY A 190 8.18 -4.16 -4.96
N ARG A 191 8.10 -4.38 -6.27
CA ARG A 191 9.23 -4.14 -7.19
C ARG A 191 9.68 -2.67 -7.20
N LEU A 192 8.72 -1.74 -7.11
CA LEU A 192 9.00 -0.31 -7.14
C LEU A 192 9.68 0.19 -5.85
N THR A 193 9.44 -0.47 -4.72
CA THR A 193 9.93 -0.03 -3.40
C THR A 193 11.07 -0.87 -2.83
N ALA A 194 11.21 -2.12 -3.24
CA ALA A 194 12.26 -3.04 -2.75
C ALA A 194 13.69 -2.49 -2.87
N PRO A 195 14.08 -1.74 -3.92
CA PRO A 195 15.42 -1.17 -4.03
C PRO A 195 15.70 0.00 -3.06
N ALA A 196 14.70 0.46 -2.31
CA ALA A 196 14.78 1.62 -1.42
C ALA A 196 15.45 2.85 -2.08
N PRO A 197 14.92 3.34 -3.23
CA PRO A 197 15.50 4.50 -3.92
C PRO A 197 15.38 5.77 -3.08
N ASP A 198 16.12 6.82 -3.45
CA ASP A 198 15.98 8.17 -2.88
C ASP A 198 14.66 8.83 -3.31
N ALA A 199 14.20 8.57 -4.53
CA ALA A 199 12.93 9.07 -5.05
C ALA A 199 12.26 8.10 -6.04
N TRP A 200 10.96 8.30 -6.25
CA TRP A 200 10.18 7.60 -7.27
C TRP A 200 9.79 8.55 -8.39
N VAL A 201 9.85 8.09 -9.63
CA VAL A 201 9.37 8.83 -10.79
C VAL A 201 8.30 8.03 -11.50
N VAL A 202 7.15 8.65 -11.77
CA VAL A 202 5.97 7.98 -12.30
C VAL A 202 5.50 8.64 -13.59
N ALA A 203 5.54 7.89 -14.68
CA ALA A 203 4.91 8.24 -15.94
C ALA A 203 3.77 7.26 -16.19
N ALA A 204 2.53 7.65 -15.91
CA ALA A 204 1.43 6.69 -15.97
C ALA A 204 0.08 7.29 -16.35
N ALA A 205 -0.81 6.41 -16.80
CA ALA A 205 -2.22 6.71 -16.92
C ALA A 205 -2.89 6.85 -15.53
N PRO A 206 -3.84 7.79 -15.39
CA PRO A 206 -4.49 8.12 -14.12
C PRO A 206 -5.11 6.94 -13.36
N ALA A 207 -5.83 6.06 -14.06
CA ALA A 207 -6.61 4.99 -13.44
C ALA A 207 -5.70 3.92 -12.82
N GLY A 208 -4.72 3.41 -13.58
CA GLY A 208 -3.74 2.47 -13.05
C GLY A 208 -2.91 3.08 -11.93
N TRP A 209 -2.54 4.35 -12.03
CA TRP A 209 -1.81 5.06 -10.98
C TRP A 209 -2.62 5.17 -9.68
N ALA A 210 -3.89 5.59 -9.73
CA ALA A 210 -4.71 5.74 -8.53
C ALA A 210 -4.82 4.43 -7.73
N GLN A 211 -4.96 3.30 -8.43
CA GLN A 211 -4.97 1.97 -7.83
C GLN A 211 -3.61 1.58 -7.23
N LEU A 212 -2.52 1.78 -7.98
CA LEU A 212 -1.19 1.46 -7.50
C LEU A 212 -0.78 2.33 -6.31
N ALA A 213 -1.07 3.62 -6.33
CA ALA A 213 -0.74 4.55 -5.26
C ALA A 213 -1.40 4.16 -3.92
N ARG A 214 -2.68 3.79 -3.95
CA ARG A 214 -3.34 3.23 -2.74
C ARG A 214 -2.69 1.95 -2.27
N ARG A 215 -2.28 1.08 -3.20
CA ARG A 215 -1.58 -0.15 -2.83
C ARG A 215 -0.21 0.14 -2.21
N LEU A 216 0.54 1.07 -2.78
CA LEU A 216 1.83 1.52 -2.29
C LEU A 216 1.69 2.04 -0.85
N ARG A 217 0.77 2.97 -0.58
CA ARG A 217 0.55 3.50 0.78
C ARG A 217 0.19 2.43 1.80
N HIS A 218 -0.61 1.44 1.38
CA HIS A 218 -1.10 0.43 2.30
C HIS A 218 -0.10 -0.69 2.58
N SER A 219 0.80 -1.00 1.64
CA SER A 219 1.58 -2.26 1.67
C SER A 219 3.08 -2.10 1.58
N THR A 220 3.60 -0.87 1.51
CA THR A 220 5.03 -0.61 1.28
C THR A 220 5.46 0.65 2.04
N PRO A 221 6.77 0.88 2.23
CA PRO A 221 7.30 2.13 2.81
C PRO A 221 7.26 3.31 1.82
N TRP A 222 6.39 3.27 0.80
CA TRP A 222 6.31 4.32 -0.21
C TRP A 222 5.88 5.65 0.40
N ASP A 223 6.62 6.70 0.04
CA ASP A 223 6.36 8.07 0.47
C ASP A 223 5.96 8.94 -0.74
N PRO A 224 4.72 9.46 -0.79
CA PRO A 224 4.28 10.35 -1.86
C PRO A 224 5.10 11.63 -1.93
N ALA A 225 5.62 12.14 -0.81
CA ALA A 225 6.44 13.35 -0.78
C ALA A 225 7.84 13.15 -1.41
N ARG A 226 8.21 11.90 -1.71
CA ARG A 226 9.44 11.55 -2.45
C ARG A 226 9.12 11.07 -3.87
N THR A 227 7.92 11.35 -4.36
CA THR A 227 7.45 10.90 -5.67
C THR A 227 7.24 12.08 -6.61
N TYR A 228 7.66 11.89 -7.84
CA TYR A 228 7.65 12.86 -8.91
C TYR A 228 6.88 12.33 -10.12
N GLY A 229 5.98 13.11 -10.68
CA GLY A 229 5.09 12.70 -11.76
C GLY A 229 5.20 13.53 -13.03
N PHE A 230 4.81 12.93 -14.15
CA PHE A 230 4.51 13.64 -15.39
C PHE A 230 3.12 14.32 -15.30
N ALA A 231 2.82 15.20 -16.23
CA ALA A 231 1.65 16.05 -16.28
C ALA A 231 0.33 15.27 -16.19
N SER A 232 0.31 14.03 -16.70
CA SER A 232 -0.86 13.14 -16.63
C SER A 232 -1.34 12.85 -15.20
N LEU A 233 -0.49 13.03 -14.20
CA LEU A 233 -0.82 12.76 -12.78
C LEU A 233 -1.27 14.02 -12.02
N GLY A 234 -1.12 15.21 -12.62
CA GLY A 234 -1.45 16.50 -12.03
C GLY A 234 -2.94 16.90 -12.11
N ASP A 235 -3.84 15.96 -12.42
CA ASP A 235 -5.29 16.23 -12.45
C ASP A 235 -5.89 16.01 -11.05
N ALA A 236 -6.71 16.96 -10.57
CA ALA A 236 -7.36 16.87 -9.27
C ALA A 236 -8.25 15.61 -9.11
N ARG A 237 -8.78 15.08 -10.22
CA ARG A 237 -9.56 13.83 -10.22
C ARG A 237 -8.70 12.61 -9.87
N VAL A 238 -7.41 12.62 -10.20
CA VAL A 238 -6.45 11.57 -9.79
C VAL A 238 -6.32 11.54 -8.26
N VAL A 239 -6.20 12.71 -7.65
CA VAL A 239 -6.13 12.86 -6.19
C VAL A 239 -7.43 12.42 -5.52
N ALA A 240 -8.57 12.81 -6.08
CA ALA A 240 -9.87 12.37 -5.59
C ALA A 240 -10.04 10.84 -5.64
N ALA A 241 -9.66 10.20 -6.75
CA ALA A 241 -9.76 8.74 -6.93
C ALA A 241 -8.79 7.96 -6.01
N ALA A 242 -7.55 8.43 -5.86
CA ALA A 242 -6.56 7.80 -4.99
C ALA A 242 -6.84 8.06 -3.49
N GLY A 243 -7.53 9.15 -3.17
CA GLY A 243 -7.74 9.67 -1.82
C GLY A 243 -6.74 10.78 -1.49
N ALA A 244 -7.24 11.89 -0.90
CA ALA A 244 -6.47 13.11 -0.63
C ALA A 244 -5.15 12.86 0.13
N GLU A 245 -5.20 12.07 1.20
CA GLU A 245 -4.03 11.74 2.01
C GLU A 245 -3.05 10.77 1.33
N THR A 246 -3.53 9.98 0.36
CA THR A 246 -2.72 8.98 -0.34
C THR A 246 -1.61 9.62 -1.14
N LEU A 247 -1.87 10.80 -1.74
CA LEU A 247 -0.96 11.50 -2.64
C LEU A 247 -0.37 12.78 -2.04
N GLN A 248 -0.57 13.04 -0.74
CA GLN A 248 -0.08 14.25 -0.08
C GLN A 248 1.43 14.43 -0.31
N GLY A 249 1.84 15.56 -0.87
CA GLY A 249 3.25 15.88 -1.18
C GLY A 249 3.76 15.36 -2.52
N LEU A 250 2.97 14.57 -3.27
CA LEU A 250 3.28 14.21 -4.65
C LEU A 250 3.42 15.49 -5.49
N ARG A 251 4.45 15.54 -6.33
CA ARG A 251 4.70 16.70 -7.20
C ARG A 251 5.14 16.26 -8.59
N GLY A 252 5.21 17.17 -9.53
CA GLY A 252 5.59 16.84 -10.90
C GLY A 252 5.69 18.04 -11.82
N ALA A 253 5.93 17.75 -13.09
CA ALA A 253 6.03 18.74 -14.15
C ALA A 253 4.73 18.82 -14.97
N THR A 254 4.42 20.01 -15.48
CA THR A 254 3.34 20.21 -16.46
C THR A 254 3.89 20.11 -17.89
N ALA A 255 3.02 19.90 -18.87
CA ALA A 255 3.40 19.71 -20.28
C ALA A 255 4.11 20.93 -20.90
N ASP A 256 3.87 22.12 -20.37
CA ASP A 256 4.48 23.39 -20.77
C ASP A 256 5.77 23.74 -20.01
N GLY A 257 6.25 22.85 -19.13
CA GLY A 257 7.49 23.04 -18.35
C GLY A 257 7.31 23.79 -17.03
N GLY A 258 6.08 23.96 -16.58
CA GLY A 258 5.76 24.36 -15.21
C GLY A 258 5.82 23.17 -14.25
N THR A 259 5.32 23.38 -13.04
CA THR A 259 5.30 22.34 -11.99
C THR A 259 3.94 22.26 -11.33
N TRP A 260 3.63 21.12 -10.72
CA TRP A 260 2.44 20.94 -9.91
C TRP A 260 2.76 20.18 -8.62
N CYS A 261 1.95 20.37 -7.58
CA CYS A 261 2.05 19.62 -6.34
C CYS A 261 0.67 19.36 -5.72
N VAL A 262 0.60 18.29 -4.93
CA VAL A 262 -0.57 17.91 -4.14
C VAL A 262 -0.38 18.38 -2.70
N ASP A 263 -1.24 19.28 -2.24
CA ASP A 263 -1.33 19.70 -0.84
C ASP A 263 -2.78 19.72 -0.36
N ARG A 264 -3.06 19.10 0.79
CA ARG A 264 -4.37 19.05 1.44
C ARG A 264 -5.48 18.64 0.46
N GLY A 265 -5.19 17.61 -0.34
CA GLY A 265 -6.12 17.06 -1.33
C GLY A 265 -6.34 17.93 -2.58
N ARG A 266 -5.61 19.03 -2.74
CA ARG A 266 -5.70 19.92 -3.91
C ARG A 266 -4.45 19.80 -4.77
N VAL A 267 -4.63 19.92 -6.08
CA VAL A 267 -3.51 20.12 -7.01
C VAL A 267 -3.33 21.61 -7.25
N THR A 268 -2.12 22.11 -7.06
CA THR A 268 -1.74 23.47 -7.43
C THR A 268 -0.66 23.40 -8.50
N ALA A 269 -0.74 24.26 -9.51
CA ALA A 269 0.24 24.36 -10.57
C ALA A 269 0.92 25.74 -10.55
N ALA A 270 2.22 25.76 -10.81
CA ALA A 270 3.02 26.95 -11.00
C ALA A 270 3.52 26.98 -12.45
N ALA A 271 3.43 28.16 -13.08
CA ALA A 271 3.93 28.37 -14.43
C ALA A 271 5.45 28.11 -14.50
N PRO A 272 6.00 27.84 -15.69
CA PRO A 272 7.45 27.74 -15.87
C PRO A 272 8.12 29.00 -15.29
N GLY A 273 9.09 28.81 -14.39
CA GLY A 273 9.90 29.94 -13.94
C GLY A 273 10.55 30.58 -15.15
N LYS A 274 10.46 31.91 -15.30
CA LYS A 274 11.28 32.62 -16.29
C LYS A 274 12.73 32.35 -15.89
N GLY A 275 13.39 31.42 -16.57
CA GLY A 275 14.76 31.03 -16.28
C GLY A 275 15.62 32.27 -16.17
N GLY A 276 16.23 32.47 -15.01
CA GLY A 276 17.24 33.49 -14.84
C GLY A 276 18.40 33.15 -15.78
N ALA A 277 18.55 33.96 -16.83
CA ALA A 277 19.85 34.18 -17.43
C ALA A 277 20.72 34.83 -16.35
N ARG A 278 21.63 34.06 -15.76
CA ARG A 278 22.83 34.55 -15.09
C ARG A 278 23.95 33.55 -15.28
#